data_AF-A0A0Q4KH37-F1
#
_entry.id   AF-A0A0Q4KH37-F1
#
_cell.length_a   1.000
_cell.length_b   1.000
_cell.length_c   1.000
_cell.angle_alpha   90.00
_cell.angle_beta   90.00
_cell.angle_gamma   90.00
#
_symmetry.space_group_name_H-M   'P 1'
#
loop_
_entity.id
_entity.type
_entity.pdbx_description
1 polymer ?
#
loop_
_entity_poly.entity_id
_entity_poly.type
_entity_poly.pdbx_seq_one_letter_code
_entity_poly.pdbx_strand_id
1 'polypeptide(L)'
;MEEIFVPLIAITCIFIGLPWLIFHYVTKWKQAPRITDEDEKLLDELYHFARRLEDRVQTVERIVAADNPDFRQLSAPTPDASPSLSTAKDYDFSRRN
;
A
#
# COMPACT_ATOMS: atom_id res chain seq x y z
N MET A 1 -36.23 12.65 48.78
CA MET A 1 -35.22 11.57 48.62
C MET A 1 -34.37 11.81 47.38
N GLU A 2 -34.96 12.20 46.24
CA GLU A 2 -34.24 12.47 44.98
C GLU A 2 -33.23 13.62 45.05
N GLU A 3 -33.46 14.63 45.90
CA GLU A 3 -32.57 15.79 46.08
C GLU A 3 -31.14 15.43 46.54
N ILE A 4 -30.94 14.24 47.12
CA ILE A 4 -29.63 13.75 47.56
C ILE A 4 -28.99 12.83 46.49
N PHE A 5 -29.80 12.07 45.75
CA PHE A 5 -29.29 11.14 44.73
C PHE A 5 -28.73 11.87 43.50
N VAL A 6 -29.38 12.94 43.06
CA VAL A 6 -28.96 13.72 41.88
C VAL A 6 -27.53 14.26 42.01
N PRO A 7 -27.15 15.00 43.07
CA PRO A 7 -25.79 15.51 43.20
C PRO A 7 -24.75 14.39 43.40
N LEU A 8 -25.11 13.31 44.11
CA LEU A 8 -24.22 12.19 44.35
C LEU A 8 -23.85 11.46 43.05
N ILE A 9 -24.84 11.21 42.19
CA ILE A 9 -24.62 10.62 40.86
C ILE A 9 -23.85 11.59 39.96
N ALA A 10 -24.18 12.89 39.98
CA ALA A 10 -23.48 13.89 39.17
C ALA A 10 -21.98 13.98 39.52
N ILE A 11 -21.64 14.01 40.81
CA ILE A 11 -20.25 14.03 41.28
C ILE A 11 -19.55 12.74 40.85
N THR A 12 -20.18 11.58 41.09
CA THR A 12 -19.62 10.27 40.72
C THR A 12 -19.35 10.17 39.21
N CYS A 13 -20.30 10.59 38.37
CA CYS A 13 -20.14 10.60 36.91
C CYS A 13 -19.03 11.54 36.44
N ILE A 14 -18.84 12.70 37.07
CA ILE A 14 -17.75 13.62 36.70
C ILE A 14 -16.41 13.03 37.11
N PHE A 15 -16.28 12.55 38.35
CA PHE A 15 -15.02 12.02 38.87
C PHE A 15 -14.63 10.65 38.31
N ILE A 16 -15.59 9.86 37.82
CA ILE A 16 -15.31 8.55 37.22
C ILE A 16 -15.32 8.66 35.70
N GLY A 17 -16.23 9.43 35.12
CA GLY A 17 -16.36 9.62 33.68
C GLY A 17 -15.17 10.36 33.06
N LEU A 18 -14.64 11.42 33.70
CA LEU A 18 -13.46 12.13 33.18
C LEU A 18 -12.20 11.23 33.17
N PRO A 19 -11.81 10.59 34.29
CA PRO A 19 -10.70 9.65 34.29
C PRO A 19 -10.93 8.43 33.40
N TRP A 20 -12.17 7.93 33.30
CA TRP A 20 -12.51 6.83 32.39
C TRP A 20 -12.32 7.22 30.93
N LEU A 21 -12.74 8.43 30.55
CA LEU A 21 -12.53 8.97 29.20
C LEU A 21 -11.02 9.07 28.91
N ILE A 22 -10.25 9.64 29.84
CA ILE A 22 -8.80 9.74 29.72
C ILE A 22 -8.18 8.34 29.60
N PHE A 23 -8.57 7.39 30.46
CA PHE A 23 -8.07 6.02 30.45
C PHE A 23 -8.44 5.29 29.15
N HIS A 24 -9.65 5.49 28.63
CA HIS A 24 -10.10 4.95 27.35
C HIS A 24 -9.22 5.45 26.21
N TYR A 25 -8.93 6.75 26.16
CA TYR A 25 -8.08 7.30 25.12
C TYR A 25 -6.61 6.94 25.31
N VAL A 26 -6.11 6.82 26.54
CA VAL A 26 -4.72 6.38 26.83
C VAL A 26 -4.52 4.91 26.47
N THR A 27 -5.47 4.03 26.78
CA THR A 27 -5.43 2.62 26.36
C THR A 27 -5.52 2.48 24.84
N LYS A 28 -6.32 3.33 24.18
CA LYS A 28 -6.32 3.45 22.71
C LYS A 28 -5.03 4.06 22.16
N TRP A 29 -4.37 4.95 22.89
CA TRP A 29 -3.10 5.55 22.45
C TRP A 29 -1.93 4.58 22.53
N LYS A 30 -1.95 3.64 23.48
CA LYS A 30 -1.03 2.49 23.48
C LYS A 30 -1.34 1.46 22.39
N GLN A 31 -2.57 1.44 21.88
CA GLN A 31 -2.98 0.63 20.72
C GLN A 31 -2.83 1.36 19.38
N ALA A 32 -2.47 2.65 19.37
CA ALA A 32 -2.09 3.32 18.14
C ALA A 32 -0.75 2.73 17.68
N PRO A 33 -0.70 2.05 16.52
CA PRO A 33 0.49 1.34 16.07
C PRO A 33 1.57 2.38 15.79
N ARG A 34 2.50 2.53 16.73
CA ARG A 34 3.87 2.89 16.36
C ARG A 34 4.35 1.73 15.53
N ILE A 35 4.86 2.01 14.33
CA ILE A 35 5.44 1.03 13.38
C ILE A 35 5.93 -0.20 14.15
N THR A 36 5.10 -1.23 14.10
CA THR A 36 5.27 -2.41 14.95
C THR A 36 6.39 -3.23 14.32
N ASP A 37 7.22 -3.93 15.09
CA ASP A 37 8.29 -4.79 14.51
C ASP A 37 7.74 -5.77 13.44
N GLU A 38 6.44 -6.11 13.53
CA GLU A 38 5.71 -6.86 12.50
C GLU A 38 5.56 -6.12 11.17
N ASP A 39 5.34 -4.81 11.17
CA ASP A 39 5.25 -4.00 9.95
C ASP A 39 6.60 -3.89 9.25
N GLU A 40 7.70 -3.76 10.02
CA GLU A 40 9.06 -3.79 9.46
C GLU A 40 9.35 -5.14 8.79
N LYS A 41 8.96 -6.24 9.44
CA LYS A 41 9.09 -7.59 8.88
C LYS A 41 8.23 -7.77 7.62
N LEU A 42 7.02 -7.23 7.61
CA LEU A 42 6.14 -7.29 6.45
C LEU A 42 6.73 -6.50 5.27
N LEU A 43 7.31 -5.32 5.54
CA LEU A 43 8.02 -4.54 4.52
C LEU A 43 9.23 -5.28 3.95
N ASP A 44 10.01 -5.95 4.78
CA ASP A 44 11.17 -6.74 4.35
C ASP A 44 10.74 -7.95 3.49
N GLU A 45 9.66 -8.63 3.88
CA GLU A 45 9.07 -9.72 3.10
C GLU A 45 8.55 -9.23 1.74
N LEU A 46 7.86 -8.09 1.69
CA LEU A 46 7.41 -7.48 0.43
C LEU A 46 8.58 -7.07 -0.46
N TYR A 47 9.65 -6.54 0.12
CA TYR A 47 10.86 -6.20 -0.61
C TYR A 47 11.50 -7.44 -1.24
N HIS A 48 11.60 -8.54 -0.48
CA HIS A 48 12.09 -9.82 -0.99
C HIS A 48 11.19 -10.39 -2.09
N PHE A 49 9.87 -10.29 -1.98
CA PHE A 49 8.96 -10.71 -3.04
C PHE A 49 9.09 -9.86 -4.29
N ALA A 50 9.20 -8.53 -4.16
CA ALA A 50 9.40 -7.63 -5.29
C ALA A 50 10.68 -7.99 -6.06
N ARG A 51 11.79 -8.25 -5.34
CA ARG A 51 13.06 -8.62 -5.97
C ARG A 51 12.95 -9.93 -6.76
N ARG A 52 12.25 -10.92 -6.22
CA ARG A 52 12.06 -12.21 -6.91
C ARG A 52 11.12 -12.10 -8.11
N LEU A 53 10.13 -11.21 -8.06
CA LEU A 53 9.25 -10.91 -9.18
C LEU A 53 10.04 -10.28 -10.33
N GLU A 54 10.92 -9.33 -10.01
CA GLU A 54 11.82 -8.69 -10.98
C GLU A 54 12.69 -9.73 -11.72
N ASP A 55 13.34 -10.66 -10.99
CA ASP A 55 14.17 -11.71 -11.60
C ASP A 55 13.38 -12.60 -12.58
N ARG A 56 12.08 -12.82 -12.29
CA ARG A 56 11.20 -13.59 -13.15
C ARG A 56 10.73 -12.78 -14.35
N VAL A 57 10.47 -11.48 -14.18
CA VAL A 57 10.13 -10.57 -15.28
C VAL A 57 11.25 -10.56 -16.31
N GLN A 58 12.51 -10.50 -15.90
CA GLN A 58 13.66 -10.59 -16.83
C GLN A 58 13.67 -11.90 -17.64
N THR A 59 13.27 -13.01 -17.02
CA THR A 59 13.15 -14.29 -17.71
C THR A 59 11.97 -14.28 -18.69
N VAL A 60 10.84 -13.70 -18.29
CA VAL A 60 9.67 -13.50 -19.17
C VAL A 60 10.03 -12.59 -20.35
N GLU A 61 10.76 -11.50 -20.14
CA GLU A 61 11.24 -10.63 -21.22
C GLU A 61 12.11 -11.39 -22.21
N ARG A 62 12.98 -12.27 -21.73
CA ARG A 62 13.82 -13.11 -22.60
C ARG A 62 13.00 -14.12 -23.40
N ILE A 63 11.99 -14.75 -22.79
CA ILE A 63 11.11 -15.71 -23.47
C ILE A 63 10.23 -14.98 -24.48
N VAL A 64 9.62 -13.85 -24.09
CA VAL A 64 8.78 -13.03 -24.97
C VAL A 64 9.57 -12.49 -26.17
N ALA A 65 10.83 -12.08 -25.97
CA ALA A 65 11.72 -11.68 -27.05
C ALA A 65 12.13 -12.84 -27.97
N ALA A 66 12.16 -14.08 -27.46
CA ALA A 66 12.41 -15.28 -28.27
C ALA A 66 11.17 -15.73 -29.05
N ASP A 67 9.98 -15.60 -28.45
CA ASP A 67 8.71 -16.01 -29.05
C ASP A 67 8.14 -14.95 -30.02
N ASN A 68 8.47 -13.67 -29.84
CA ASN A 68 8.02 -12.56 -30.69
C ASN A 68 9.19 -11.58 -30.96
N PRO A 69 9.89 -11.68 -32.12
CA PRO A 69 11.04 -10.85 -32.44
C PRO A 69 10.71 -9.35 -32.57
N ASP A 70 9.44 -9.01 -32.79
CA ASP A 70 8.96 -7.61 -32.89
C ASP A 70 8.82 -6.90 -31.54
N PHE A 71 8.81 -7.63 -30.41
CA PHE A 71 8.60 -7.04 -29.08
C PHE A 71 9.74 -6.10 -28.63
N ARG A 72 10.98 -6.34 -29.09
CA ARG A 72 12.14 -5.50 -28.75
C ARG A 72 12.15 -4.15 -29.48
N GLN A 73 11.42 -4.01 -30.59
CA GLN A 73 11.46 -2.77 -31.38
C GLN A 73 10.80 -1.59 -30.67
N LEU A 74 9.94 -1.83 -29.66
CA LEU A 74 9.30 -0.74 -28.92
C LEU A 74 10.15 -0.19 -27.75
N SER A 75 11.18 -0.93 -27.31
CA SER A 75 11.92 -0.61 -26.07
C SER A 75 13.33 -0.08 -26.31
N ALA A 76 13.79 -0.01 -27.56
CA ALA A 76 15.06 0.63 -27.88
C ALA A 76 14.83 2.13 -28.13
N PRO A 77 15.33 3.04 -27.27
CA PRO A 77 15.46 4.43 -27.67
C PRO A 77 16.62 4.49 -28.67
N THR A 78 16.29 4.29 -29.94
CA THR A 78 17.19 4.51 -31.07
C THR A 78 17.75 5.94 -30.95
N PRO A 79 19.06 6.14 -30.69
CA PRO A 79 19.63 7.46 -30.42
C PRO A 79 19.54 8.45 -31.60
N ASP A 80 19.19 7.96 -32.79
CA ASP A 80 19.18 8.70 -34.05
C ASP A 80 17.80 8.72 -34.75
N ALA A 81 16.75 8.16 -34.16
CA ALA A 81 15.41 8.26 -34.73
C ALA A 81 14.77 9.60 -34.35
N SER A 82 14.86 10.57 -35.27
CA SER A 82 13.97 11.73 -35.27
C SER A 82 12.52 11.25 -35.10
N PRO A 83 11.71 11.83 -34.19
CA PRO A 83 10.38 11.33 -33.92
C PRO A 83 9.47 11.72 -35.09
N SER A 84 9.46 10.90 -36.15
CA SER A 84 8.37 10.94 -37.11
C SER A 84 7.12 10.44 -36.39
N LEU A 85 6.19 11.37 -36.19
CA LEU A 85 4.99 11.33 -35.36
C LEU A 85 3.92 10.32 -35.87
N SER A 86 4.32 9.14 -36.33
CA SER A 86 3.44 8.15 -36.97
C SER A 86 3.42 6.76 -36.32
N THR A 87 4.34 6.43 -35.41
CA THR A 87 4.48 5.04 -34.88
C THR A 87 3.93 4.86 -33.46
N ALA A 88 3.11 5.79 -32.97
CA ALA A 88 2.59 5.74 -31.59
C ALA A 88 1.20 5.09 -31.45
N LYS A 89 0.64 4.43 -32.49
CA LYS A 89 -0.80 4.13 -32.49
C LYS A 89 -1.26 2.67 -32.59
N ASP A 90 -0.38 1.68 -32.65
CA ASP A 90 -0.82 0.29 -32.87
C ASP A 90 -0.49 -0.64 -31.69
N TYR A 91 -0.83 -0.22 -30.46
CA TYR A 91 -1.01 -1.16 -29.35
C TYR A 91 -2.48 -1.54 -29.24
N ASP A 92 -2.90 -2.49 -30.06
CA ASP A 92 -4.24 -3.07 -30.00
C ASP A 92 -4.29 -4.18 -28.92
N PHE A 93 -4.88 -3.84 -27.77
CA PHE A 93 -5.09 -4.74 -26.62
C PHE A 93 -6.14 -5.84 -26.90
N SER A 94 -6.75 -5.87 -28.09
CA SER A 94 -7.86 -6.77 -28.43
C SER A 94 -7.45 -8.21 -28.78
N ARG A 95 -6.15 -8.55 -28.79
CA ARG A 95 -5.65 -9.93 -28.99
C ARG A 95 -5.49 -10.74 -27.69
N ARG A 96 -6.15 -10.32 -26.61
CA ARG A 96 -6.11 -10.99 -25.31
C ARG A 96 -7.49 -11.53 -24.92
N ASN A 97 -8.10 -12.31 -25.82
CA ASN A 97 -9.18 -13.27 -25.56
C ASN A 97 -9.25 -14.26 -26.73
#